data_AF-A0A7V5DT38-F1
#
_entry.id   AF-A0A7V5DT38-F1
#
_cell.length_a   1.000
_cell.length_b   1.000
_cell.length_c   1.000
_cell.angle_alpha   90.00
_cell.angle_beta   90.00
_cell.angle_gamma   90.00
#
_symmetry.space_group_name_H-M   'P 1'
#
loop_
_entity.id
_entity.type
_entity.pdbx_description
1 polymer ?
#
loop_
_entity_poly.entity_id
_entity_poly.type
_entity_poly.pdbx_seq_one_letter_code
_entity_poly.pdbx_strand_id
1 'polypeptide(L)'
;MDDDSKTLKEIDEEIKKGNYLRAETISRTLGCSTQELKALRIKAFKQFIMEFRNHQGASELAKQYQFTKEDINQFIDEIIKEAEEKKILEKRQFDTNTMKYLSLKEWLEIYFKK
;
A
#
# COMPACT_ATOMS: atom_id res chain seq x y z
N MET A 1 27.46 -11.42 14.52
CA MET A 1 26.17 -11.77 15.14
C MET A 1 25.41 -10.55 15.68
N ASP A 2 25.96 -9.33 15.60
CA ASP A 2 25.25 -8.10 16.04
C ASP A 2 24.38 -7.42 14.96
N ASP A 3 24.59 -7.79 13.69
CA ASP A 3 23.97 -7.08 12.54
C ASP A 3 22.48 -7.42 12.41
N ASP A 4 22.11 -8.70 12.53
CA ASP A 4 20.71 -9.15 12.41
C ASP A 4 19.78 -8.50 13.46
N SER A 5 20.26 -8.29 14.69
CA SER A 5 19.51 -7.62 15.76
C SER A 5 19.29 -6.14 15.47
N LYS A 6 20.23 -5.50 14.79
CA LYS A 6 20.13 -4.10 14.38
C LYS A 6 19.17 -3.93 13.19
N THR A 7 19.21 -4.84 12.22
CA THR A 7 18.34 -4.79 11.05
C THR A 7 16.88 -5.14 11.38
N LEU A 8 16.62 -6.04 12.33
CA LEU A 8 15.27 -6.29 12.83
C LEU A 8 14.66 -5.06 13.53
N LYS A 9 15.47 -4.30 14.28
CA LYS A 9 15.04 -3.01 14.84
C LYS A 9 14.74 -1.99 13.76
N GLU A 10 15.55 -1.94 12.70
CA GLU A 10 15.30 -1.05 11.55
C GLU A 10 13.96 -1.36 10.88
N ILE A 11 13.61 -2.64 10.69
CA ILE A 11 12.29 -3.02 10.14
C ILE A 11 11.15 -2.51 11.05
N ASP A 12 11.25 -2.74 12.36
CA ASP A 12 10.22 -2.30 13.32
C ASP A 12 10.08 -0.77 13.36
N GLU A 13 11.19 -0.04 13.29
CA GLU A 13 11.20 1.42 13.19
C GLU A 13 10.52 1.92 11.91
N GLU A 14 10.82 1.31 10.76
CA GLU A 14 10.20 1.69 9.50
C GLU A 14 8.70 1.36 9.48
N ILE A 15 8.28 0.24 10.07
CA ILE A 15 6.86 -0.09 10.25
C ILE A 15 6.17 0.95 11.14
N LYS A 16 6.80 1.37 12.25
CA LYS A 16 6.26 2.39 13.17
C LYS A 16 6.13 3.76 12.51
N LYS A 17 7.04 4.09 11.58
CA LYS A 17 6.97 5.31 10.76
C LYS A 17 5.94 5.22 9.62
N GLY A 18 5.38 4.03 9.37
CA GLY A 18 4.48 3.80 8.23
C GLY A 18 5.22 3.63 6.89
N ASN A 19 6.53 3.42 6.89
CA ASN A 19 7.34 3.26 5.68
C ASN A 19 7.35 1.80 5.20
N TYR A 20 6.17 1.27 4.83
CA TYR A 20 6.01 -0.16 4.53
C TYR A 20 6.83 -0.64 3.32
N LEU A 21 7.04 0.21 2.31
CA LEU A 21 7.89 -0.12 1.17
C LEU A 21 9.36 -0.30 1.58
N ARG A 22 9.85 0.55 2.48
CA ARG A 22 11.21 0.47 3.01
C ARG A 22 11.37 -0.76 3.90
N ALA A 23 10.39 -1.01 4.77
CA ALA A 23 10.34 -2.21 5.60
C ALA A 23 10.35 -3.49 4.74
N GLU A 24 9.55 -3.56 3.68
CA GLU A 24 9.55 -4.71 2.74
C GLU A 24 10.92 -4.91 2.10
N THR A 25 11.55 -3.83 1.66
CA THR A 25 12.87 -3.88 1.02
C THR A 25 13.91 -4.48 1.97
N ILE A 26 13.94 -4.02 3.22
CA ILE A 26 14.88 -4.51 4.25
C ILE A 26 14.58 -5.98 4.59
N SER A 27 13.32 -6.32 4.85
CA SER A 27 12.89 -7.71 5.14
C SER A 27 13.24 -8.66 4.00
N ARG A 28 13.13 -8.22 2.74
CA ARG A 28 13.51 -9.04 1.58
C ARG A 28 15.01 -9.29 1.53
N THR A 29 15.83 -8.29 1.85
CA THR A 29 17.29 -8.47 1.90
C THR A 29 17.76 -9.41 3.00
N LEU A 30 16.99 -9.50 4.10
CA LEU A 30 17.26 -10.41 5.22
C LEU A 30 16.74 -11.85 4.99
N GLY A 31 16.04 -12.12 3.90
CA GLY A 31 15.46 -13.43 3.64
C GLY A 31 14.31 -13.78 4.58
N CYS A 32 13.56 -12.78 5.08
CA CYS A 32 12.33 -13.01 5.85
C CYS A 32 11.32 -13.89 5.08
N SER A 33 10.41 -14.50 5.82
CA SER A 33 9.45 -15.43 5.23
C SER A 33 8.53 -14.76 4.20
N THR A 34 8.07 -15.53 3.23
CA THR A 34 7.12 -15.06 2.20
C THR A 34 5.84 -14.49 2.82
N GLN A 35 5.41 -14.99 3.97
CA GLN A 35 4.21 -14.53 4.66
C GLN A 35 4.39 -13.14 5.29
N GLU A 36 5.52 -12.88 5.93
CA GLU A 36 5.85 -11.56 6.50
C GLU A 36 5.98 -10.51 5.39
N LEU A 37 6.67 -10.87 4.30
CA LEU A 37 6.77 -10.02 3.12
C LEU A 37 5.40 -9.73 2.51
N LYS A 38 4.52 -10.74 2.42
CA LYS A 38 3.16 -10.54 1.89
C LYS A 38 2.39 -9.47 2.67
N ALA A 39 2.46 -9.49 4.00
CA ALA A 39 1.77 -8.50 4.81
C ALA A 39 2.30 -7.07 4.57
N LEU A 40 3.62 -6.90 4.48
CA LEU A 40 4.25 -5.60 4.19
C LEU A 40 3.89 -5.09 2.79
N ARG A 41 3.89 -5.97 1.79
CA ARG A 41 3.51 -5.66 0.41
C ARG A 41 2.08 -5.16 0.30
N ILE A 42 1.14 -5.84 0.98
CA ILE A 42 -0.27 -5.42 1.02
C ILE A 42 -0.40 -4.04 1.68
N LYS A 43 0.28 -3.81 2.81
CA LYS A 43 0.25 -2.51 3.49
C LYS A 43 0.83 -1.39 2.62
N ALA A 44 1.97 -1.63 1.96
CA ALA A 44 2.57 -0.67 1.03
C ALA A 44 1.62 -0.35 -0.13
N PHE A 45 0.99 -1.36 -0.73
CA PHE A 45 0.01 -1.17 -1.79
C PHE A 45 -1.19 -0.31 -1.33
N LYS A 46 -1.78 -0.63 -0.18
CA LYS A 46 -2.89 0.14 0.41
C LYS A 46 -2.49 1.58 0.69
N GLN A 47 -1.29 1.83 1.20
CA GLN A 47 -0.78 3.17 1.50
C GLN A 47 -0.70 4.05 0.24
N PHE A 48 -0.20 3.49 -0.87
CA PHE A 48 -0.11 4.21 -2.15
C PHE A 48 -1.47 4.66 -2.66
N ILE A 49 -2.53 3.93 -2.32
CA ILE A 49 -3.90 4.27 -2.68
C ILE A 49 -4.49 5.27 -1.67
N MET A 50 -4.50 4.92 -0.39
CA MET A 50 -5.25 5.64 0.65
C MET A 50 -4.60 6.96 1.04
N GLU A 51 -3.27 7.00 1.14
CA GLU A 51 -2.53 8.18 1.60
C GLU A 51 -2.02 9.02 0.44
N PHE A 52 -1.45 8.37 -0.57
CA PHE A 52 -0.73 9.07 -1.65
C PHE A 52 -1.54 9.31 -2.92
N ARG A 53 -2.69 8.64 -3.11
CA ARG A 53 -3.48 8.68 -4.37
C ARG A 53 -2.60 8.48 -5.61
N ASN A 54 -1.67 7.55 -5.53
CA ASN A 54 -0.68 7.30 -6.56
C ASN A 54 -1.01 6.01 -7.33
N HIS A 55 -1.80 6.13 -8.40
CA HIS A 55 -2.23 4.97 -9.20
C HIS A 55 -1.05 4.32 -9.92
N GLN A 56 -0.07 5.12 -10.39
CA GLN A 56 1.10 4.60 -11.11
C GLN A 56 1.96 3.76 -10.17
N GLY A 57 2.27 4.30 -8.99
CA GLY A 57 3.02 3.59 -7.96
C GLY A 57 2.29 2.34 -7.46
N ALA A 58 0.98 2.43 -7.20
CA ALA A 58 0.19 1.26 -6.80
C ALA A 58 0.18 0.17 -7.88
N SER A 59 0.03 0.55 -9.16
CA SER A 59 0.05 -0.38 -10.30
C SER A 59 1.41 -1.04 -10.46
N GLU A 60 2.49 -0.29 -10.26
CA GLU A 60 3.85 -0.81 -10.32
C GLU A 60 4.12 -1.79 -9.17
N LEU A 61 3.70 -1.46 -7.94
CA LEU A 61 3.78 -2.37 -6.80
C LEU A 61 2.99 -3.67 -7.04
N ALA A 62 1.78 -3.57 -7.58
CA ALA A 62 0.97 -4.75 -7.89
C ALA A 62 1.68 -5.70 -8.88
N LYS A 63 2.34 -5.15 -9.90
CA LYS A 63 3.16 -5.94 -10.85
C LYS A 63 4.37 -6.56 -10.17
N GLN A 64 5.12 -5.77 -9.40
CA GLN A 64 6.33 -6.24 -8.70
C GLN A 64 6.02 -7.36 -7.70
N TYR A 65 4.86 -7.28 -7.03
CA TYR A 65 4.40 -8.26 -6.06
C TYR A 65 3.58 -9.39 -6.67
N GLN A 66 3.35 -9.36 -7.99
CA GLN A 66 2.58 -10.35 -8.74
C GLN A 66 1.16 -10.55 -8.20
N PHE A 67 0.51 -9.46 -7.79
CA PHE A 67 -0.89 -9.50 -7.38
C PHE A 67 -1.78 -9.77 -8.59
N THR A 68 -2.69 -10.73 -8.42
CA THR A 68 -3.70 -11.06 -9.43
C THR A 68 -4.79 -9.98 -9.47
N LYS A 69 -5.66 -10.02 -10.49
CA LYS A 69 -6.82 -9.11 -10.54
C LYS A 69 -7.75 -9.36 -9.35
N GLU A 70 -7.89 -10.63 -8.95
CA GLU A 70 -8.66 -11.07 -7.81
C GLU A 70 -8.10 -10.52 -6.49
N ASP A 71 -6.78 -10.60 -6.30
CA ASP A 71 -6.10 -10.00 -5.14
C ASP A 71 -6.36 -8.49 -5.07
N ILE A 72 -6.18 -7.79 -6.20
CA ILE A 72 -6.38 -6.33 -6.26
C ILE A 72 -7.82 -5.97 -5.91
N ASN A 73 -8.81 -6.66 -6.48
CA ASN A 73 -10.22 -6.41 -6.18
C ASN A 73 -10.51 -6.62 -4.69
N GLN A 74 -10.01 -7.70 -4.09
CA GLN A 74 -10.13 -7.94 -2.66
C GLN A 74 -9.51 -6.79 -1.85
N PHE A 75 -8.30 -6.35 -2.22
CA PHE A 75 -7.63 -5.26 -1.51
C PHE A 75 -8.39 -3.94 -1.65
N ILE A 76 -9.01 -3.67 -2.81
CA ILE A 76 -9.88 -2.49 -2.99
C ILE A 76 -11.09 -2.54 -2.05
N ASP A 77 -11.75 -3.70 -1.92
CA ASP A 77 -12.88 -3.86 -1.01
C ASP A 77 -12.46 -3.64 0.45
N GLU A 78 -11.29 -4.15 0.84
CA GLU A 78 -10.72 -3.92 2.17
C GLU A 78 -10.36 -2.43 2.38
N ILE A 79 -9.80 -1.76 1.38
CA ILE A 79 -9.48 -0.32 1.42
C ILE A 79 -10.74 0.51 1.62
N ILE A 80 -11.84 0.19 0.93
CA ILE A 80 -13.11 0.91 1.08
C ILE A 80 -13.60 0.78 2.52
N LYS A 81 -13.64 -0.44 3.08
CA LYS A 81 -14.06 -0.67 4.47
C LYS A 81 -13.17 0.08 5.46
N GLU A 82 -11.85 0.00 5.31
CA GLU A 82 -10.90 0.69 6.17
C GLU A 82 -11.05 2.22 6.07
N ALA A 83 -11.33 2.74 4.88
CA ALA A 83 -11.56 4.16 4.65
C ALA A 83 -12.88 4.66 5.25
N GLU A 84 -13.93 3.82 5.28
CA GLU A 84 -15.20 4.11 5.95
C GLU A 84 -15.00 4.19 7.47
N GLU A 85 -14.32 3.20 8.05
CA GLU A 85 -13.99 3.17 9.48
C GLU A 85 -13.17 4.39 9.91
N LYS A 86 -12.18 4.78 9.10
CA LYS A 86 -11.35 5.97 9.30
C LYS A 86 -12.04 7.28 8.92
N LYS A 87 -13.26 7.24 8.37
CA LYS A 87 -14.02 8.40 7.86
C LYS A 87 -13.26 9.23 6.82
N ILE A 88 -12.47 8.58 5.97
CA ILE A 88 -11.68 9.20 4.90
C ILE A 88 -12.17 8.85 3.49
N LEU A 89 -13.17 7.98 3.34
CA LEU A 89 -13.68 7.57 2.03
C LEU A 89 -14.12 8.77 1.17
N GLU A 90 -14.84 9.71 1.79
CA GLU A 90 -15.34 10.93 1.13
C GLU A 90 -14.34 12.09 1.13
N LYS A 91 -13.16 11.92 1.75
CA LYS A 91 -12.14 12.97 1.78
C LYS A 91 -11.63 13.23 0.36
N ARG A 92 -11.83 14.46 -0.11
CA ARG A 92 -11.41 14.86 -1.46
C ARG A 92 -9.94 15.26 -1.49
N GLN A 93 -9.24 14.83 -2.54
CA GLN A 93 -7.88 15.24 -2.87
C GLN A 93 -7.79 15.60 -4.36
N PHE A 94 -6.92 16.55 -4.68
CA PHE A 94 -6.71 16.96 -6.07
C PHE A 94 -5.96 15.87 -6.83
N ASP A 95 -6.51 15.43 -7.95
CA ASP A 95 -5.90 14.47 -8.86
C ASP A 95 -5.43 15.19 -10.12
N THR A 96 -4.13 15.11 -10.39
CA THR A 96 -3.47 15.83 -11.50
C THR A 96 -3.80 15.26 -12.87
N ASN A 97 -4.19 13.98 -12.98
CA ASN A 97 -4.52 13.39 -14.28
C ASN A 97 -5.92 13.80 -14.75
N THR A 98 -6.86 13.96 -13.82
CA THR A 98 -8.25 14.38 -14.11
C THR A 98 -8.50 15.87 -13.91
N MET A 99 -7.56 16.59 -13.27
CA MET A 99 -7.65 18.00 -12.89
C MET A 99 -8.87 18.30 -12.00
N LYS A 100 -9.26 17.33 -11.16
CA LYS A 100 -10.44 17.40 -10.28
C LYS A 100 -10.07 17.03 -8.86
N TYR A 101 -10.82 17.56 -7.90
CA TYR A 101 -10.84 17.02 -6.54
C TYR A 101 -11.72 15.79 -6.53
N LEU A 102 -11.17 14.63 -6.19
CA LEU A 102 -11.89 13.35 -6.14
C LEU A 102 -11.91 12.81 -4.72
N SER A 103 -13.03 12.23 -4.30
CA SER A 103 -13.06 11.36 -3.11
C SER A 103 -12.23 10.10 -3.34
N LEU A 104 -11.90 9.35 -2.29
CA LEU A 104 -11.22 8.05 -2.47
C LEU A 104 -12.07 7.12 -3.34
N LYS A 105 -13.39 7.12 -3.12
CA LYS A 105 -14.33 6.29 -3.86
C LYS A 105 -14.33 6.63 -5.37
N GLU A 106 -14.49 7.91 -5.71
CA GLU A 106 -14.47 8.37 -7.10
C GLU A 106 -13.12 8.02 -7.77
N TRP A 107 -12.01 8.20 -7.04
CA TRP A 107 -10.68 7.90 -7.53
C TRP A 107 -10.48 6.39 -7.79
N LEU A 108 -10.92 5.52 -6.88
CA LEU A 108 -10.88 4.07 -7.05
C LEU A 108 -11.71 3.60 -8.25
N GLU A 109 -12.87 4.20 -8.46
CA GLU A 109 -13.72 3.89 -9.60
C GLU A 109 -13.04 4.19 -10.94
N ILE A 110 -12.27 5.28 -11.02
CA ILE A 110 -11.56 5.67 -12.24
C ILE A 110 -10.38 4.76 -12.55
N TYR A 111 -9.58 4.40 -11.53
CA TYR A 111 -8.30 3.73 -11.75
C TYR A 111 -8.33 2.21 -11.54
N PHE A 112 -9.26 1.69 -10.74
CA PHE A 112 -9.25 0.28 -10.33
C PHE A 112 -10.52 -0.49 -10.71
N LYS A 113 -11.65 0.18 -10.95
CA LYS A 113 -12.84 -0.48 -11.52
C LYS A 113 -12.85 -0.37 -13.05
N LYS A 114 -12.44 -1.46 -13.71
CA LYS A 114 -12.73 -1.77 -15.11
C LYS A 114 -13.20 -3.20 -15.28
#